data_AF-R7KB99-F1
#
_entry.id   AF-R7KB99-F1
#
_cell.length_a   1.000
_cell.length_b   1.000
_cell.length_c   1.000
_cell.angle_alpha   90.00
_cell.angle_beta   90.00
_cell.angle_gamma   90.00
#
_symmetry.space_group_name_H-M   'P 1'
#
loop_
_entity.id
_entity.type
_entity.pdbx_description
1 polymer ?
#
loop_
_entity_poly.entity_id
_entity_poly.type
_entity_poly.pdbx_seq_one_letter_code
_entity_poly.pdbx_strand_id
1 'polypeptide(L)' 'MKCFECGKEIAEDETFYCPRCGATVCNNCNDINENVCPYCNRSNLYLYN' A
#
# COMPACT_ATOMS: atom_id res chain seq x y z
N MET A 1 -10.12 0.41 -5.72
CA MET A 1 -9.19 -0.67 -5.31
C MET A 1 -9.43 -1.03 -3.85
N LYS A 2 -8.89 -2.13 -3.30
CA LYS A 2 -9.02 -2.47 -1.87
C LYS A 2 -7.66 -2.57 -1.20
N CYS A 3 -7.55 -2.02 0.01
CA CYS A 3 -6.35 -2.12 0.83
C CYS A 3 -6.14 -3.57 1.27
N PHE A 4 -4.97 -4.13 1.00
CA PHE A 4 -4.63 -5.50 1.41
C PHE A 4 -4.58 -5.67 2.93
N GLU A 5 -4.23 -4.62 3.67
CA GLU A 5 -4.10 -4.67 5.13
C GLU A 5 -5.45 -4.56 5.85
N CYS A 6 -6.24 -3.54 5.52
CA CYS A 6 -7.46 -3.23 6.27
C CYS A 6 -8.76 -3.53 5.51
N GLY A 7 -8.69 -3.95 4.25
CA GLY A 7 -9.85 -4.30 3.42
C GLY A 7 -10.71 -3.13 2.97
N LYS A 8 -10.39 -1.88 3.38
CA LYS A 8 -11.11 -0.67 2.95
C LYS A 8 -10.97 -0.45 1.46
N GLU A 9 -12.02 0.08 0.83
CA GLU A 9 -11.91 0.63 -0.51
C GLU A 9 -11.04 1.89 -0.50
N ILE A 10 -10.23 2.01 -1.54
CA ILE A 10 -9.30 3.11 -1.79
C ILE A 10 -9.43 3.57 -3.24
N ALA A 11 -9.30 4.88 -3.43
CA ALA A 11 -9.19 5.51 -4.74
C ALA A 11 -7.76 5.35 -5.30
N GLU A 12 -7.62 5.43 -6.63
CA GLU A 12 -6.32 5.16 -7.28
C GLU A 12 -5.25 6.19 -6.90
N ASP A 13 -5.65 7.44 -6.76
CA ASP A 13 -4.83 8.61 -6.39
C ASP A 13 -4.36 8.60 -4.93
N GLU A 14 -4.97 7.78 -4.07
CA GLU A 14 -4.60 7.61 -2.66
C GLU A 14 -4.02 6.21 -2.37
N THR A 15 -3.69 5.45 -3.41
CA THR A 15 -3.20 4.09 -3.29
C THR A 15 -1.69 4.03 -3.38
N PHE A 16 -1.08 3.32 -2.44
CA PHE A 16 0.32 2.93 -2.50
C PHE A 16 0.43 1.48 -2.98
N TYR A 17 1.38 1.20 -3.85
CA TYR A 17 1.62 -0.16 -4.35
C TYR A 17 3.03 -0.64 -4.02
N CYS A 18 3.17 -1.95 -3.83
CA CYS A 18 4.46 -2.60 -3.72
C CYS A 18 4.89 -3.15 -5.08
N PRO A 19 6.03 -2.71 -5.65
CA PRO A 19 6.51 -3.20 -6.95
C PRO A 19 7.02 -4.65 -6.90
N ARG A 20 7.18 -5.23 -5.69
CA ARG A 20 7.66 -6.61 -5.52
C ARG A 20 6.54 -7.64 -5.47
N CYS A 21 5.47 -7.37 -4.72
CA CYS A 21 4.38 -8.33 -4.52
C CYS A 21 3.05 -7.90 -5.15
N GLY A 22 2.95 -6.66 -5.65
CA GLY A 22 1.73 -6.11 -6.22
C GLY A 22 0.66 -5.72 -5.19
N ALA A 23 0.96 -5.82 -3.89
CA ALA A 23 0.02 -5.42 -2.85
C ALA A 23 -0.24 -3.90 -2.91
N THR A 24 -1.51 -3.53 -2.81
CA THR A 24 -1.98 -2.15 -2.72
C THR A 24 -2.45 -1.83 -1.31
N VAL A 25 -2.03 -0.70 -0.75
CA VAL A 25 -2.42 -0.26 0.59
C VAL A 25 -2.85 1.20 0.58
N CYS A 26 -3.69 1.58 1.55
CA CYS A 26 -4.15 2.95 1.71
C CYS A 26 -3.12 3.80 2.45
N ASN A 27 -3.23 5.12 2.32
CA ASN A 27 -2.33 6.08 2.97
C ASN A 27 -2.15 5.82 4.49
N ASN A 28 -3.25 5.56 5.21
CA ASN A 28 -3.18 5.25 6.64
C ASN A 28 -2.38 3.97 6.96
N CYS A 29 -2.47 2.94 6.12
CA CYS A 29 -1.68 1.71 6.30
C CYS A 29 -0.23 1.89 5.83
N ASN A 30 0.03 2.80 4.90
CA ASN A 30 1.38 3.19 4.50
C ASN A 30 2.11 3.95 5.63
N ASP A 31 1.44 4.92 6.26
CA ASP A 31 2.00 5.73 7.35
C ASP A 31 2.39 4.88 8.56
N ILE A 32 1.58 3.88 8.91
CA ILE A 32 1.88 2.93 10.00
C ILE A 32 3.15 2.13 9.72
N ASN A 33 3.42 1.81 8.45
CA ASN A 33 4.54 0.97 8.06
C ASN A 33 5.75 1.76 7.56
N GLU A 34 5.79 3.08 7.76
CA GLU A 34 6.91 3.95 7.36
C GLU A 34 7.32 3.78 5.88
N ASN A 35 6.33 3.66 4.98
CA ASN A 35 6.52 3.34 3.56
C ASN A 35 7.10 1.96 3.26
N VAL A 36 7.12 1.02 4.20
CA VAL A 36 7.51 -0.37 3.95
C VAL A 36 6.27 -1.21 3.64
N CYS A 37 6.35 -2.10 2.66
CA CYS A 37 5.22 -2.96 2.32
C CYS A 37 4.90 -3.91 3.49
N PRO A 38 3.72 -3.81 4.12
CA PRO A 38 3.36 -4.66 5.26
C PRO A 38 3.17 -6.14 4.87
N TYR A 39 2.81 -6.40 3.61
CA TYR A 39 2.54 -7.75 3.16
C TYR A 39 3.79 -8.61 2.99
N CYS A 40 4.83 -8.08 2.31
CA CYS A 40 6.05 -8.84 2.05
C CYS A 40 7.27 -8.35 2.85
N ASN A 41 7.22 -7.14 3.41
CA ASN A 41 8.30 -6.51 4.16
C ASN A 41 9.66 -6.52 3.43
N ARG A 42 9.64 -6.41 2.10
CA ARG A 42 10.84 -6.54 1.23
C ARG A 42 11.11 -5.32 0.35
N SER A 43 10.23 -4.33 0.34
CA SER A 43 10.34 -3.16 -0.52
C SER A 43 9.54 -2.02 0.07
N ASN A 44 9.97 -0.81 -0.27
CA ASN A 44 9.16 0.36 -0.05
C ASN A 44 7.93 0.35 -0.95
N LEU A 45 6.91 1.03 -0.47
CA LEU A 45 5.66 1.35 -1.13
C LEU A 45 5.83 2.63 -1.94
N TYR A 46 5.14 2.70 -3.08
CA TYR A 46 5.16 3.84 -3.98
C TYR A 46 3.74 4.32 -4.24
N LEU A 47 3.53 5.62 -4.26
CA LEU A 47 2.24 6.19 -4.62
C LEU A 47 1.94 5.90 -6.10
N TYR A 48 0.72 5.44 -6.37
CA TYR A 48 0.19 5.32 -7.72
C TYR A 48 -0.10 6.73 -8.24
N ASN A 49 0.60 7.17 -9.29
CA ASN A 49 0.35 8.46 -9.97
C ASN A 49 -0.39 8.22 -11.29
#